data_AF-A0A8C4R203-F1
#
_entry.id   AF-A0A8C4R203-F1
#
_cell.length_a   1.000
_cell.length_b   1.000
_cell.length_c   1.000
_cell.angle_alpha   90.00
_cell.angle_beta   90.00
_cell.angle_gamma   90.00
#
_symmetry.space_group_name_H-M   'P 1'
#
loop_
_entity.id
_entity.type
_entity.pdbx_description
1 polymer ?
#
loop_
_entity_poly.entity_id
_entity_poly.type
_entity_poly.pdbx_seq_one_letter_code
_entity_poly.pdbx_strand_id
1 'polypeptide(L)'
;MYTCTYMCIYTPSVHPSIGTIHPLGPTCRTLMLPKQSPWLLGLVGDDMRGLRTEARECRVELAGAVARGGPFRFACDVIKYVLYERGQFPRPYDQLVMFESRRRPEARSLATSRIAHSGREAVQMLANMTELFEHLETLFFMSVVPRMLLLIGGGLMSPREVHELDMREMHVASSAKLHPGHCSREIFREIFRQDLFGALPPGTPTTTAIMFLAQRDCDVDWFHPKLSFHEPSRGMHPMIRLDGGDFVWFQAPLLLKGFQ
;
A
#
# COMPACT_ATOMS: atom_id res chain seq x y z
N MET A 1 -13.88 -8.56 24.06
CA MET A 1 -14.16 -7.12 23.92
C MET A 1 -14.09 -6.77 22.44
N TYR A 2 -15.22 -6.42 21.86
CA TYR A 2 -15.37 -6.16 20.43
C TYR A 2 -15.05 -4.70 20.15
N THR A 3 -14.11 -4.41 19.25
CA THR A 3 -13.89 -3.05 18.74
C THR A 3 -14.48 -2.93 17.34
N CYS A 4 -15.58 -2.20 17.25
CA CYS A 4 -16.32 -1.83 16.05
C CYS A 4 -15.49 -0.86 15.19
N THR A 5 -15.30 -1.14 13.90
CA THR A 5 -14.58 -0.25 12.97
C THR A 5 -15.60 0.68 12.32
N TYR A 6 -15.55 1.98 12.63
CA TYR A 6 -16.38 2.98 11.98
C TYR A 6 -15.65 3.51 10.73
N MET A 7 -16.31 3.40 9.57
CA MET A 7 -15.94 4.12 8.37
C MET A 7 -16.89 5.32 8.25
N CYS A 8 -16.47 6.50 8.70
CA CYS A 8 -17.23 7.74 8.47
C CYS A 8 -16.94 8.25 7.06
N ILE A 9 -17.93 8.15 6.17
CA ILE A 9 -17.90 8.79 4.86
C ILE A 9 -18.62 10.13 4.99
N TYR A 10 -17.89 11.24 4.82
CA TYR A 10 -18.46 12.58 4.82
C TYR A 10 -18.97 12.91 3.41
N THR A 11 -20.28 13.05 3.24
CA THR A 11 -20.87 13.60 2.01
C THR A 11 -21.36 15.02 2.28
N PRO A 12 -20.81 16.06 1.63
CA PRO A 12 -21.41 17.39 1.72
C PRO A 12 -22.67 17.42 0.84
N SER A 13 -23.82 17.67 1.47
CA SER A 13 -25.07 17.99 0.77
C SER A 13 -25.16 19.51 0.64
N VAL A 14 -25.22 20.02 -0.59
CA VAL A 14 -25.54 21.42 -0.89
C VAL A 14 -27.00 21.47 -1.33
N HIS A 15 -27.85 22.17 -0.58
CA HIS A 15 -29.09 22.74 -1.10
C HIS A 15 -29.41 24.08 -0.42
N PRO A 16 -30.14 24.99 -1.09
CA PRO A 16 -30.10 26.41 -0.79
C PRO A 16 -31.21 26.92 0.14
N SER A 17 -30.90 28.06 0.76
CA SER A 17 -31.78 29.13 1.27
C SER A 17 -32.70 28.86 2.48
N ILE A 18 -32.40 29.65 3.52
CA ILE A 18 -33.29 30.38 4.46
C ILE A 18 -34.15 29.56 5.43
N GLY A 19 -33.86 29.72 6.73
CA GLY A 19 -34.85 29.59 7.81
C GLY A 19 -34.51 28.57 8.91
N THR A 20 -33.98 29.07 10.02
CA THR A 20 -34.10 28.54 11.40
C THR A 20 -33.43 27.19 11.72
N ILE A 21 -32.43 27.25 12.61
CA ILE A 21 -31.57 26.14 13.04
C ILE A 21 -32.22 25.38 14.21
N HIS A 22 -32.46 24.08 14.02
CA HIS A 22 -32.53 23.08 15.09
C HIS A 22 -31.57 21.91 14.78
N PRO A 23 -30.79 21.39 15.74
CA PRO A 23 -29.87 20.29 15.48
C PRO A 23 -30.62 18.94 15.49
N LEU A 24 -30.79 18.34 14.31
CA LEU A 24 -31.18 16.93 14.18
C LEU A 24 -29.92 16.10 13.92
N GLY A 25 -29.69 15.11 14.79
CA GLY A 25 -28.53 14.21 14.74
C GLY A 25 -28.53 13.27 13.53
N PRO A 26 -27.36 12.70 13.18
CA PRO A 26 -27.22 11.85 12.02
C PRO A 26 -27.88 10.48 12.23
N THR A 27 -28.75 10.09 11.30
CA THR A 27 -29.30 8.73 11.18
C THR A 27 -28.28 7.84 10.47
N CYS A 28 -27.71 6.89 11.20
CA CYS A 28 -26.75 5.91 10.69
C CYS A 28 -27.51 4.65 10.27
N ARG A 29 -27.55 4.31 8.96
CA ARG A 29 -27.97 2.98 8.49
C ARG A 29 -26.74 2.06 8.44
N THR A 30 -26.76 1.05 9.30
CA THR A 30 -25.70 0.05 9.48
C THR A 30 -25.86 -1.11 8.49
N LEU A 31 -24.78 -1.46 7.77
CA LEU A 31 -24.63 -2.78 7.14
C LEU A 31 -23.53 -3.53 7.89
N MET A 32 -23.94 -4.56 8.65
CA MET A 32 -23.05 -5.47 9.39
C MET A 32 -22.65 -6.63 8.48
N LEU A 33 -21.36 -6.98 8.42
CA LEU A 33 -20.89 -8.30 8.00
C LEU A 33 -19.82 -8.81 8.98
N PRO A 34 -19.97 -10.01 9.56
CA PRO A 34 -18.98 -10.56 10.48
C PRO A 34 -17.83 -11.26 9.72
N LYS A 35 -16.58 -10.95 10.11
CA LYS A 35 -15.37 -11.69 9.70
C LYS A 35 -15.14 -12.80 10.73
N GLN A 36 -15.52 -14.04 10.42
CA GLN A 36 -15.11 -15.21 11.20
C GLN A 36 -13.72 -15.68 10.72
N SER A 37 -12.78 -15.85 11.64
CA SER A 37 -11.39 -16.25 11.37
C SER A 37 -11.21 -17.75 11.65
N PRO A 38 -10.94 -18.62 10.65
CA PRO A 38 -10.88 -20.08 10.88
C PRO A 38 -9.55 -20.63 11.39
N TRP A 39 -8.50 -19.82 11.57
CA TRP A 39 -7.12 -20.34 11.72
C TRP A 39 -6.72 -20.83 13.13
N LEU A 40 -7.65 -20.98 14.08
CA LEU A 40 -7.33 -21.42 15.45
C LEU A 40 -7.39 -22.93 15.71
N LEU A 41 -7.59 -23.77 14.69
CA LEU A 41 -7.59 -25.22 14.86
C LEU A 41 -6.66 -25.92 13.87
N GLY A 42 -5.51 -26.36 14.40
CA GLY A 42 -4.74 -27.49 13.90
C GLY A 42 -3.79 -27.23 12.73
N LEU A 43 -2.49 -27.30 13.00
CA LEU A 43 -1.65 -28.43 12.56
C LEU A 43 -0.22 -28.23 13.05
N VAL A 44 0.22 -29.19 13.85
CA VAL A 44 1.61 -29.49 14.19
C VAL A 44 2.19 -30.32 13.04
N GLY A 45 3.38 -29.99 12.55
CA GLY A 45 4.21 -30.90 11.75
C GLY A 45 4.58 -30.40 10.35
N ASP A 46 5.89 -30.15 10.19
CA ASP A 46 6.74 -30.34 9.00
C ASP A 46 6.15 -30.20 7.59
N ASP A 47 6.52 -29.13 6.87
CA ASP A 47 7.36 -29.18 5.64
C ASP A 47 7.60 -27.74 5.11
N MET A 48 8.68 -27.08 5.56
CA MET A 48 9.04 -25.70 5.20
C MET A 48 10.00 -25.66 3.99
N ARG A 49 9.71 -26.42 2.93
CA ARG A 49 10.39 -26.30 1.64
C ARG A 49 9.40 -26.47 0.49
N GLY A 50 8.90 -25.35 -0.05
CA GLY A 50 8.35 -25.36 -1.41
C GLY A 50 6.91 -24.91 -1.58
N LEU A 51 6.38 -24.00 -0.75
CA LEU A 51 5.21 -23.23 -1.16
C LEU A 51 5.62 -22.28 -2.30
N ARG A 52 5.49 -22.79 -3.53
CA ARG A 52 5.36 -21.99 -4.74
C ARG A 52 4.22 -21.01 -4.51
N THR A 53 4.51 -19.74 -4.29
CA THR A 53 3.51 -18.70 -4.47
C THR A 53 3.29 -18.59 -5.97
N GLU A 54 2.25 -19.24 -6.49
CA GLU A 54 1.82 -19.02 -7.86
C GLU A 54 1.55 -17.51 -8.04
N ALA A 55 2.00 -16.94 -9.16
CA ALA A 55 1.81 -15.53 -9.45
C ALA A 55 0.29 -15.27 -9.59
N ARG A 56 -0.30 -14.64 -8.59
CA ARG A 56 -1.71 -14.21 -8.63
C ARG A 56 -1.76 -12.81 -9.22
N GLU A 57 -2.56 -12.64 -10.26
CA GLU A 57 -2.76 -11.37 -10.95
C GLU A 57 -4.17 -10.85 -10.68
N CYS A 58 -4.29 -9.55 -10.38
CA CYS A 58 -5.57 -8.87 -10.24
C CYS A 58 -5.62 -7.71 -11.26
N ARG A 59 -6.35 -7.92 -12.36
CA ARG A 59 -6.56 -6.88 -13.37
C ARG A 59 -7.74 -5.99 -13.00
N VAL A 60 -7.54 -4.68 -13.04
CA VAL A 60 -8.58 -3.68 -12.79
C VAL A 60 -8.81 -2.88 -14.07
N GLU A 61 -10.04 -2.90 -14.57
CA GLU A 61 -10.44 -2.11 -15.73
C GLU A 61 -11.15 -0.83 -15.27
N LEU A 62 -10.60 0.32 -15.64
CA LEU A 62 -11.17 1.63 -15.32
C LEU A 62 -11.92 2.15 -16.56
N ALA A 63 -13.15 2.63 -16.36
CA ALA A 63 -14.02 3.11 -17.44
C ALA A 63 -13.62 4.50 -18.01
N GLY A 64 -12.37 4.93 -17.84
CA GLY A 64 -11.87 6.24 -18.25
C GLY A 64 -10.43 6.50 -17.79
N ALA A 65 -9.82 7.58 -18.28
CA ALA A 65 -8.47 7.95 -17.85
C ALA A 65 -8.48 8.48 -16.43
N VAL A 66 -7.35 8.34 -15.74
CA VAL A 66 -7.21 8.77 -14.35
C VAL A 66 -6.71 10.21 -14.30
N ALA A 67 -7.24 11.02 -13.37
CA ALA A 67 -6.74 12.38 -13.14
C ALA A 67 -5.25 12.42 -12.71
N ARG A 68 -4.57 13.57 -12.93
CA ARG A 68 -3.10 13.79 -12.82
C ARG A 68 -2.44 13.50 -11.45
N GLY A 69 -3.16 13.01 -10.45
CA GLY A 69 -2.59 12.57 -9.15
C GLY A 69 -3.02 11.16 -8.73
N GLY A 70 -3.75 10.45 -9.60
CA GLY A 70 -4.24 9.11 -9.28
C GLY A 70 -3.12 8.07 -9.13
N PRO A 71 -2.20 7.93 -10.10
CA PRO A 71 -1.13 6.93 -10.02
C PRO A 71 -0.30 7.01 -8.73
N PHE A 72 0.08 8.23 -8.32
CA PHE A 72 0.74 8.48 -7.03
C PHE A 72 -0.09 7.96 -5.85
N ARG A 73 -1.38 8.34 -5.80
CA ARG A 73 -2.27 7.92 -4.72
C ARG A 73 -2.46 6.41 -4.69
N PHE A 74 -2.56 5.75 -5.84
CA PHE A 74 -2.67 4.30 -5.94
C PHE A 74 -1.41 3.61 -5.43
N ALA A 75 -0.24 4.10 -5.81
CA ALA A 75 1.03 3.58 -5.29
C ALA A 75 1.07 3.67 -3.76
N CYS A 76 0.73 4.84 -3.19
CA CYS A 76 0.68 5.02 -1.74
C CYS A 76 -0.34 4.09 -1.05
N ASP A 77 -1.55 3.99 -1.59
CA ASP A 77 -2.60 3.14 -1.02
C ASP A 77 -2.22 1.65 -1.10
N VAL A 78 -1.62 1.21 -2.22
CA VAL A 78 -1.14 -0.17 -2.42
C VAL A 78 0.01 -0.48 -1.46
N ILE A 79 0.97 0.43 -1.27
CA ILE A 79 2.06 0.24 -0.30
C ILE A 79 1.48 0.01 1.10
N LYS A 80 0.58 0.88 1.55
CA LYS A 80 -0.06 0.77 2.87
C LYS A 80 -0.79 -0.56 3.03
N TYR A 81 -1.54 -0.96 2.00
CA TYR A 81 -2.35 -2.16 2.01
C TYR A 81 -1.52 -3.44 2.02
N VAL A 82 -0.55 -3.56 1.11
CA VAL A 82 0.34 -4.72 1.02
C VAL A 82 1.11 -4.91 2.33
N LEU A 83 1.67 -3.83 2.89
CA LEU A 83 2.40 -3.91 4.16
C LEU A 83 1.50 -4.40 5.31
N TYR A 84 0.23 -3.98 5.34
CA TYR A 84 -0.72 -4.48 6.34
C TYR A 84 -1.08 -5.96 6.12
N GLU A 85 -1.50 -6.35 4.92
CA GLU A 85 -1.92 -7.73 4.61
C GLU A 85 -0.77 -8.74 4.74
N ARG A 86 0.49 -8.30 4.50
CA ARG A 86 1.69 -9.13 4.67
C ARG A 86 2.27 -9.09 6.09
N GLY A 87 1.53 -8.56 7.07
CA GLY A 87 1.91 -8.58 8.48
C GLY A 87 3.11 -7.69 8.83
N GLN A 88 3.43 -6.71 7.98
CA GLN A 88 4.48 -5.71 8.25
C GLN A 88 3.97 -4.59 9.17
N PHE A 89 2.65 -4.41 9.26
CA PHE A 89 2.00 -3.54 10.23
C PHE A 89 1.07 -4.34 11.15
N PRO A 90 0.94 -3.98 12.44
CA PRO A 90 -0.05 -4.59 13.32
C PRO A 90 -1.48 -4.07 13.05
N ARG A 91 -1.60 -2.91 12.38
CA ARG A 91 -2.87 -2.23 12.06
C ARG A 91 -2.73 -1.49 10.72
N PRO A 92 -3.84 -1.16 10.03
CA PRO A 92 -3.79 -0.32 8.85
C PRO A 92 -3.05 1.00 9.13
N TYR A 93 -2.26 1.48 8.17
CA TYR A 93 -1.40 2.66 8.30
C TYR A 93 -2.12 3.88 8.89
N ASP A 94 -3.32 4.22 8.40
CA ASP A 94 -4.05 5.40 8.88
C ASP A 94 -4.47 5.26 10.35
N GLN A 95 -4.71 4.03 10.83
CA GLN A 95 -4.96 3.77 12.24
C GLN A 95 -3.69 3.89 13.10
N LEU A 96 -2.52 3.52 12.55
CA LEU A 96 -1.24 3.72 13.23
C LEU A 96 -0.94 5.20 13.41
N VAL A 97 -1.16 6.01 12.38
CA VAL A 97 -1.03 7.48 12.46
C VAL A 97 -1.93 8.02 13.56
N MET A 98 -3.22 7.68 13.54
CA MET A 98 -4.17 8.13 14.58
C MET A 98 -3.79 7.66 15.98
N PHE A 99 -3.29 6.43 16.12
CA PHE A 99 -2.88 5.88 17.41
C PHE A 99 -1.69 6.65 17.97
N GLU A 100 -0.63 6.84 17.18
CA GLU A 100 0.56 7.57 17.61
C GLU A 100 0.27 9.05 17.89
N SER A 101 -0.57 9.71 17.09
CA SER A 101 -1.01 11.09 17.37
C SER A 101 -1.76 11.23 18.70
N ARG A 102 -2.42 10.17 19.18
CA ARG A 102 -3.17 10.16 20.45
C ARG A 102 -2.32 9.75 21.66
N ARG A 103 -1.09 9.26 21.47
CA ARG A 103 -0.23 8.86 22.59
C ARG A 103 0.24 10.09 23.36
N ARG A 104 -0.15 10.19 24.64
CA ARG A 104 0.30 11.25 25.55
C ARG A 104 1.80 11.11 25.87
N PRO A 105 2.56 12.21 26.00
CA PRO A 105 3.98 12.18 26.35
C PRO A 105 4.27 11.45 27.67
N GLU A 106 3.40 11.58 28.67
CA GLU A 106 3.54 11.00 30.01
C GLU A 106 3.47 9.46 30.01
N ALA A 107 2.72 8.86 29.08
CA ALA A 107 2.60 7.41 28.95
C ALA A 107 3.87 6.74 28.42
N ARG A 108 4.84 7.51 27.89
CA ARG A 108 6.16 7.00 27.46
C ARG A 108 7.07 6.67 28.64
N SER A 109 6.87 7.30 29.80
CA SER A 109 7.74 7.15 30.99
C SER A 109 7.44 5.89 31.81
N LEU A 110 6.19 5.40 31.78
CA LEU A 110 5.71 4.27 32.58
C LEU A 110 5.65 2.94 31.80
N ALA A 111 6.04 2.94 30.52
CA ALA A 111 5.94 1.77 29.67
C ALA A 111 7.06 0.76 29.97
N THR A 112 6.68 -0.52 30.16
CA THR A 112 7.64 -1.64 30.21
C THR A 112 8.49 -1.67 28.94
N SER A 113 9.72 -2.17 29.03
CA SER A 113 10.72 -2.08 27.95
C SER A 113 10.24 -2.59 26.58
N ARG A 114 9.36 -3.60 26.55
CA ARG A 114 8.75 -4.15 25.33
C ARG A 114 7.75 -3.20 24.67
N ILE A 115 6.90 -2.54 25.45
CA ILE A 115 5.91 -1.55 24.95
C ILE A 115 6.61 -0.27 24.48
N ALA A 116 7.73 0.09 25.14
CA ALA A 116 8.58 1.18 24.70
C ALA A 116 9.30 0.85 23.38
N HIS A 117 9.74 -0.40 23.19
CA HIS A 117 10.41 -0.85 21.96
C HIS A 117 9.47 -0.84 20.75
N SER A 118 8.29 -1.44 20.86
CA SER A 118 7.30 -1.44 19.77
C SER A 118 6.81 -0.04 19.41
N GLY A 119 6.74 0.88 20.39
CA GLY A 119 6.46 2.29 20.14
C GLY A 119 7.55 3.00 19.33
N ARG A 120 8.83 2.69 19.57
CA ARG A 120 9.93 3.27 18.76
C ARG A 120 9.91 2.76 17.33
N GLU A 121 9.65 1.46 17.14
CA GLU A 121 9.54 0.88 15.78
C GLU A 121 8.36 1.48 15.01
N ALA A 122 7.20 1.67 15.66
CA ALA A 122 6.06 2.34 15.07
C ALA A 122 6.39 3.78 14.63
N VAL A 123 7.03 4.56 15.51
CA VAL A 123 7.42 5.95 15.20
C VAL A 123 8.41 6.00 14.03
N GLN A 124 9.43 5.14 14.02
CA GLN A 124 10.41 5.10 12.93
C GLN A 124 9.76 4.69 11.61
N MET A 125 8.88 3.69 11.63
CA MET A 125 8.18 3.24 10.43
C MET A 125 7.26 4.32 9.86
N LEU A 126 6.52 5.05 10.70
CA LEU A 126 5.69 6.18 10.26
C LEU A 126 6.53 7.31 9.67
N ALA A 127 7.70 7.61 10.26
CA ALA A 127 8.64 8.60 9.73
C ALA A 127 9.15 8.19 8.34
N ASN A 128 9.63 6.95 8.20
CA ASN A 128 10.14 6.42 6.93
C ASN A 128 9.05 6.41 5.84
N MET A 129 7.81 6.05 6.20
CA MET A 129 6.67 6.06 5.28
C MET A 129 6.29 7.48 4.85
N THR A 130 6.36 8.45 5.77
CA THR A 130 6.07 9.86 5.47
C THR A 130 7.11 10.42 4.49
N GLU A 131 8.40 10.22 4.79
CA GLU A 131 9.52 10.60 3.91
C GLU A 131 9.39 9.94 2.53
N LEU A 132 9.10 8.64 2.49
CA LEU A 132 8.87 7.91 1.23
C LEU A 132 7.73 8.53 0.41
N PHE A 133 6.60 8.88 1.03
CA PHE A 133 5.45 9.46 0.32
C PHE A 133 5.74 10.86 -0.21
N GLU A 134 6.49 11.69 0.50
CA GLU A 134 6.91 13.02 0.03
C GLU A 134 7.80 12.92 -1.21
N HIS A 135 8.78 12.00 -1.20
CA HIS A 135 9.63 11.78 -2.36
C HIS A 135 8.92 11.09 -3.51
N LEU A 136 7.94 10.23 -3.23
CA LEU A 136 7.09 9.67 -4.26
C LEU A 136 6.23 10.71 -4.95
N GLU A 137 5.63 11.64 -4.22
CA GLU A 137 4.86 12.72 -4.81
C GLU A 137 5.73 13.50 -5.82
N THR A 138 6.96 13.83 -5.42
CA THR A 138 7.95 14.47 -6.30
C THR A 138 8.26 13.62 -7.54
N LEU A 139 8.52 12.32 -7.39
CA LEU A 139 8.83 11.43 -8.50
C LEU A 139 7.67 11.34 -9.52
N PHE A 140 6.44 11.16 -9.04
CA PHE A 140 5.25 11.09 -9.90
C PHE A 140 4.89 12.44 -10.54
N PHE A 141 5.33 13.56 -9.95
CA PHE A 141 5.19 14.87 -10.55
C PHE A 141 6.20 15.08 -11.69
N MET A 142 7.44 14.61 -11.52
CA MET A 142 8.54 14.80 -12.46
C MET A 142 8.59 13.76 -13.58
N SER A 143 8.06 12.54 -13.36
CA SER A 143 8.18 11.43 -14.29
C SER A 143 6.93 10.57 -14.38
N VAL A 144 6.81 9.87 -15.51
CA VAL A 144 5.91 8.74 -15.66
C VAL A 144 6.48 7.54 -14.92
N VAL A 145 5.70 6.95 -14.02
CA VAL A 145 6.08 5.76 -13.25
C VAL A 145 5.24 4.57 -13.70
N PRO A 146 5.64 3.84 -14.76
CA PRO A 146 4.85 2.73 -15.28
C PRO A 146 4.72 1.55 -14.31
N ARG A 147 5.70 1.30 -13.43
CA ARG A 147 5.72 0.10 -12.56
C ARG A 147 6.32 0.41 -11.20
N MET A 148 5.81 -0.25 -10.16
CA MET A 148 6.35 -0.22 -8.79
C MET A 148 6.48 -1.66 -8.26
N LEU A 149 7.55 -1.92 -7.51
CA LEU A 149 7.79 -3.18 -6.81
C LEU A 149 7.92 -2.97 -5.31
N LEU A 150 7.26 -3.84 -4.54
CA LEU A 150 7.53 -4.05 -3.12
C LEU A 150 8.24 -5.39 -2.96
N LEU A 151 9.48 -5.35 -2.48
CA LEU A 151 10.33 -6.51 -2.27
C LEU A 151 10.39 -6.80 -0.78
N ILE A 152 9.66 -7.82 -0.31
CA ILE A 152 9.52 -8.14 1.11
C ILE A 152 10.48 -9.27 1.48
N GLY A 153 11.37 -9.00 2.44
CA GLY A 153 12.35 -9.93 2.98
C GLY A 153 13.44 -10.35 1.99
N GLY A 154 14.52 -10.95 2.49
CA GLY A 154 15.65 -11.35 1.64
C GLY A 154 16.47 -10.13 1.17
N GLY A 155 16.98 -10.18 -0.06
CA GLY A 155 17.70 -9.07 -0.69
C GLY A 155 17.11 -8.70 -2.06
N LEU A 156 17.53 -7.59 -2.65
CA LEU A 156 16.95 -7.06 -3.90
C LEU A 156 16.89 -8.08 -5.05
N MET A 157 17.93 -8.91 -5.19
CA MET A 157 18.02 -9.92 -6.25
C MET A 157 17.30 -11.23 -5.91
N SER A 158 16.98 -11.46 -4.64
CA SER A 158 16.35 -12.70 -4.14
C SER A 158 15.39 -12.39 -2.99
N PRO A 159 14.34 -11.61 -3.25
CA PRO A 159 13.35 -11.30 -2.23
C PRO A 159 12.55 -12.55 -1.88
N ARG A 160 11.98 -12.58 -0.67
CA ARG A 160 11.07 -13.69 -0.30
C ARG A 160 9.74 -13.57 -1.03
N GLU A 161 9.24 -12.35 -1.16
CA GLU A 161 7.99 -12.03 -1.83
C GLU A 161 8.15 -10.76 -2.67
N VAL A 162 7.48 -10.72 -3.82
CA VAL A 162 7.45 -9.56 -4.72
C VAL A 162 5.99 -9.21 -4.98
N HIS A 163 5.64 -7.95 -4.76
CA HIS A 163 4.36 -7.40 -5.19
C HIS A 163 4.60 -6.31 -6.23
N GLU A 164 3.96 -6.46 -7.38
CA GLU A 164 4.06 -5.51 -8.48
C GLU A 164 2.76 -4.71 -8.61
N LEU A 165 2.90 -3.40 -8.81
CA LEU A 165 1.84 -2.54 -9.31
C LEU A 165 2.22 -2.08 -10.72
N ASP A 166 1.48 -2.56 -11.71
CA ASP A 166 1.60 -2.15 -13.10
C ASP A 166 0.59 -1.04 -13.44
N MET A 167 1.10 0.10 -13.92
CA MET A 167 0.34 1.29 -14.27
C MET A 167 0.61 1.75 -15.72
N ARG A 168 1.27 0.92 -16.55
CA ARG A 168 1.61 1.28 -17.94
C ARG A 168 0.42 1.81 -18.73
N GLU A 169 -0.71 1.13 -18.64
CA GLU A 169 -1.94 1.49 -19.35
C GLU A 169 -2.69 2.69 -18.73
N MET A 170 -2.31 3.14 -17.52
CA MET A 170 -2.97 4.28 -16.85
C MET A 170 -2.57 5.63 -17.44
N HIS A 171 -1.45 5.68 -18.16
CA HIS A 171 -0.92 6.91 -18.75
C HIS A 171 -1.51 7.22 -20.14
N VAL A 172 -2.45 6.40 -20.63
CA VAL A 172 -3.13 6.62 -21.91
C VAL A 172 -4.17 7.74 -21.77
N ALA A 173 -4.07 8.75 -22.63
CA ALA A 173 -4.98 9.90 -22.61
C ALA A 173 -6.42 9.51 -22.95
N SER A 174 -7.39 9.96 -22.16
CA SER A 174 -8.83 9.90 -22.45
C SER A 174 -9.50 11.24 -22.16
N SER A 175 -10.62 11.51 -22.82
CA SER A 175 -11.40 12.75 -22.66
C SER A 175 -12.10 12.83 -21.31
N ALA A 176 -12.49 11.69 -20.72
CA ALA A 176 -13.09 11.62 -19.39
C ALA A 176 -12.04 11.31 -18.32
N LYS A 177 -11.91 12.19 -17.32
CA LYS A 177 -10.99 12.03 -16.19
C LYS A 177 -11.75 11.56 -14.95
N LEU A 178 -11.46 10.34 -14.52
CA LEU A 178 -12.00 9.76 -13.30
C LEU A 178 -11.33 10.37 -12.06
N HIS A 179 -12.14 10.61 -11.03
CA HIS A 179 -11.65 11.07 -9.74
C HIS A 179 -10.81 9.97 -9.06
N PRO A 180 -9.62 10.27 -8.50
CA PRO A 180 -8.75 9.26 -7.88
C PRO A 180 -9.44 8.42 -6.81
N GLY A 181 -10.27 9.05 -5.97
CA GLY A 181 -11.01 8.32 -4.93
C GLY A 181 -12.02 7.29 -5.46
N HIS A 182 -12.58 7.49 -6.66
CA HIS A 182 -13.42 6.48 -7.31
C HIS A 182 -12.54 5.31 -7.77
N CYS A 183 -11.43 5.61 -8.45
CA CYS A 183 -10.50 4.60 -8.96
C CYS A 183 -9.90 3.75 -7.83
N SER A 184 -9.45 4.35 -6.72
CA SER A 184 -8.96 3.61 -5.56
C SER A 184 -10.01 2.61 -5.05
N ARG A 185 -11.28 3.05 -4.94
CA ARG A 185 -12.37 2.16 -4.49
C ARG A 185 -12.57 0.98 -5.44
N GLU A 186 -12.53 1.22 -6.74
CA GLU A 186 -12.67 0.15 -7.74
C GLU A 186 -11.50 -0.84 -7.67
N ILE A 187 -10.27 -0.34 -7.53
CA ILE A 187 -9.06 -1.15 -7.35
C ILE A 187 -9.20 -2.05 -6.12
N PHE A 188 -9.49 -1.48 -4.94
CA PHE A 188 -9.60 -2.27 -3.71
C PHE A 188 -10.81 -3.19 -3.69
N ARG A 189 -11.92 -2.80 -4.32
CA ARG A 189 -13.08 -3.67 -4.49
C ARG A 189 -12.69 -4.92 -5.28
N GLU A 190 -11.90 -4.75 -6.34
CA GLU A 190 -11.48 -5.86 -7.19
C GLU A 190 -10.45 -6.76 -6.51
N ILE A 191 -9.44 -6.16 -5.84
CA ILE A 191 -8.48 -6.90 -5.01
C ILE A 191 -9.19 -7.75 -3.97
N PHE A 192 -10.21 -7.18 -3.30
CA PHE A 192 -11.00 -7.89 -2.30
C PHE A 192 -11.87 -8.99 -2.94
N ARG A 193 -12.51 -8.70 -4.07
CA ARG A 193 -13.36 -9.65 -4.80
C ARG A 193 -12.58 -10.89 -5.26
N GLN A 194 -11.34 -10.69 -5.73
CA GLN A 194 -10.45 -11.77 -6.16
C GLN A 194 -9.70 -12.45 -5.01
N ASP A 195 -9.88 -11.96 -3.78
CA ASP A 195 -9.21 -12.43 -2.58
C ASP A 195 -7.69 -12.60 -2.78
N LEU A 196 -7.04 -11.55 -3.31
CA LEU A 196 -5.64 -11.61 -3.74
C LEU A 196 -4.70 -12.06 -2.62
N PHE A 197 -5.00 -11.68 -1.37
CA PHE A 197 -4.18 -11.94 -0.18
C PHE A 197 -4.73 -13.04 0.74
N GLY A 198 -5.98 -13.50 0.62
CA GLY A 198 -6.59 -14.39 1.61
C GLY A 198 -5.98 -15.78 1.75
N ALA A 199 -5.32 -16.29 0.71
CA ALA A 199 -4.60 -17.56 0.76
C ALA A 199 -3.15 -17.44 1.29
N LEU A 200 -2.64 -16.22 1.48
CA LEU A 200 -1.24 -16.01 1.88
C LEU A 200 -1.16 -15.94 3.42
N PRO A 201 -0.36 -16.80 4.08
CA PRO A 201 -0.16 -16.68 5.51
C PRO A 201 0.44 -15.30 5.83
N PRO A 202 0.05 -14.66 6.95
CA PRO A 202 0.66 -13.40 7.34
C PRO A 202 2.17 -13.62 7.49
N GLY A 203 2.95 -12.80 6.78
CA GLY A 203 4.41 -12.88 6.81
C GLY A 203 4.96 -12.51 8.18
N THR A 204 6.17 -12.99 8.49
CA THR A 204 6.92 -12.46 9.63
C THR A 204 7.37 -11.02 9.33
N PRO A 205 7.34 -10.11 10.31
CA PRO A 205 7.87 -8.77 10.14
C PRO A 205 9.31 -8.80 9.62
N THR A 206 9.56 -8.11 8.51
CA THR A 206 10.86 -8.12 7.83
C THR A 206 11.09 -6.78 7.13
N THR A 207 12.24 -6.65 6.47
CA THR A 207 12.56 -5.45 5.71
C THR A 207 11.89 -5.49 4.34
N THR A 208 11.26 -4.39 3.97
CA THR A 208 10.69 -4.19 2.63
C THR A 208 11.48 -3.11 1.91
N ALA A 209 11.96 -3.43 0.71
CA ALA A 209 12.54 -2.45 -0.22
C ALA A 209 11.48 -2.05 -1.25
N ILE A 210 11.47 -0.76 -1.63
CA ILE A 210 10.55 -0.22 -2.62
C ILE A 210 11.33 0.22 -3.85
N MET A 211 10.87 -0.20 -5.03
CA MET A 211 11.47 0.15 -6.31
C MET A 211 10.43 0.68 -7.29
N PHE A 212 10.87 1.54 -8.21
CA PHE A 212 10.03 2.21 -9.19
C PHE A 212 10.73 2.21 -10.54
N LEU A 213 9.97 1.99 -11.61
CA LEU A 213 10.46 2.21 -12.96
C LEU A 213 10.08 3.64 -13.35
N ALA A 214 11.05 4.48 -13.70
CA ALA A 214 10.83 5.88 -14.05
C ALA A 214 11.78 6.31 -15.18
N GLN A 215 11.52 7.46 -15.81
CA GLN A 215 12.39 7.96 -16.89
C GLN A 215 13.79 8.24 -16.33
N ARG A 216 14.81 7.93 -17.12
CA ARG A 216 16.22 8.03 -16.72
C ARG A 216 16.64 9.44 -16.35
N ASP A 217 16.03 10.44 -16.98
CA ASP A 217 16.32 11.88 -16.89
C ASP A 217 15.30 12.64 -16.02
N CYS A 218 14.60 11.96 -15.10
CA CYS A 218 13.60 12.59 -14.24
C CYS A 218 14.15 13.55 -13.16
N ASP A 219 15.46 13.76 -13.10
CA ASP A 219 16.17 14.66 -12.17
C ASP A 219 15.81 14.49 -10.69
N VAL A 220 15.40 13.28 -10.28
CA VAL A 220 15.15 12.95 -8.88
C VAL A 220 16.42 12.39 -8.24
N ASP A 221 16.85 13.01 -7.14
CA ASP A 221 18.12 12.73 -6.46
C ASP A 221 17.99 11.78 -5.26
N TRP A 222 16.83 11.78 -4.59
CA TRP A 222 16.59 10.94 -3.42
C TRP A 222 16.57 9.45 -3.74
N PHE A 223 16.02 9.06 -4.90
CA PHE A 223 16.03 7.67 -5.33
C PHE A 223 17.32 7.31 -6.04
N HIS A 224 17.84 6.10 -5.78
CA HIS A 224 19.07 5.65 -6.41
C HIS A 224 18.79 4.79 -7.64
N PRO A 225 19.31 5.14 -8.83
CA PRO A 225 19.16 4.32 -10.02
C PRO A 225 19.92 3.00 -9.86
N LYS A 226 19.30 1.92 -10.31
CA LYS A 226 19.80 0.55 -10.29
C LYS A 226 19.90 0.00 -11.71
N LEU A 227 20.90 0.48 -12.44
CA LEU A 227 21.13 0.12 -13.85
C LEU A 227 21.38 -1.38 -14.08
N SER A 228 21.93 -2.07 -13.08
CA SER A 228 22.19 -3.51 -13.11
C SER A 228 21.08 -4.36 -12.49
N PHE A 229 19.98 -3.73 -12.05
CA PHE A 229 18.86 -4.49 -11.50
C PHE A 229 18.08 -5.15 -12.62
N HIS A 230 17.95 -6.46 -12.50
CA HIS A 230 17.02 -7.26 -13.28
C HIS A 230 15.94 -7.77 -12.34
N GLU A 231 14.70 -7.77 -12.81
CA GLU A 231 13.58 -8.30 -12.04
C GLU A 231 13.87 -9.75 -11.61
N PRO A 232 13.60 -10.14 -10.36
CA PRO A 232 13.82 -11.48 -9.88
C PRO A 232 13.15 -12.52 -10.79
N SER A 233 13.96 -13.33 -11.46
CA SER A 233 13.57 -14.16 -12.61
C SER A 233 12.83 -15.46 -12.27
N ARG A 234 12.34 -15.63 -11.04
CA ARG A 234 11.57 -16.83 -10.68
C ARG A 234 10.18 -16.79 -11.32
N GLY A 235 10.06 -17.41 -12.50
CA GLY A 235 8.78 -17.71 -13.14
C GLY A 235 8.35 -16.79 -14.30
N MET A 236 9.23 -15.94 -14.84
CA MET A 236 8.86 -15.09 -15.98
C MET A 236 9.08 -15.78 -17.34
N HIS A 237 8.06 -15.67 -18.21
CA HIS A 237 8.14 -15.96 -19.63
C HIS A 237 8.96 -14.87 -20.36
N PRO A 238 9.60 -15.18 -21.50
CA PRO A 238 10.38 -14.19 -22.27
C PRO A 238 9.50 -13.02 -22.71
N MET A 239 9.82 -11.81 -22.22
CA MET A 239 9.16 -10.56 -22.61
C MET A 239 10.02 -9.86 -23.66
N ILE A 240 9.54 -9.80 -24.91
CA ILE A 240 10.14 -8.98 -25.97
C ILE A 240 9.67 -7.54 -25.72
N ARG A 241 10.60 -6.69 -25.29
CA ARG A 241 10.33 -5.28 -25.02
C ARG A 241 10.67 -4.47 -26.28
N LEU A 242 9.67 -3.80 -26.84
CA LEU A 242 9.86 -2.85 -27.94
C LEU A 242 10.06 -1.48 -27.30
N ASP A 243 11.31 -1.13 -27.02
CA ASP A 243 11.65 0.05 -26.22
C ASP A 243 11.51 1.33 -27.04
N GLY A 244 10.50 2.12 -26.69
CA GLY A 244 10.35 3.52 -27.11
C GLY A 244 10.67 4.52 -25.99
N GLY A 245 11.20 4.09 -24.85
CA GLY A 245 11.48 4.98 -23.72
C GLY A 245 12.64 4.54 -22.83
N ASP A 246 13.48 5.51 -22.46
CA ASP A 246 14.63 5.36 -21.55
C ASP A 246 14.16 5.27 -20.08
N PHE A 247 13.61 4.13 -19.68
CA PHE A 247 13.22 3.88 -18.28
C PHE A 247 14.28 3.11 -17.50
N VAL A 248 14.49 3.47 -16.23
CA VAL A 248 15.44 2.84 -15.31
C VAL A 248 14.75 2.53 -13.99
N TRP A 249 15.16 1.44 -13.34
CA TRP A 249 14.72 1.11 -11.99
C TRP A 249 15.41 2.02 -10.97
N PHE A 250 14.63 2.67 -10.12
CA PHE A 250 15.06 3.48 -9.00
C PHE A 250 14.66 2.78 -7.70
N GLN A 251 15.54 2.82 -6.70
CA GLN A 251 15.30 2.26 -5.36
C GLN A 251 15.22 3.39 -4.33
N ALA A 252 14.25 3.30 -3.41
CA ALA A 252 14.26 4.16 -2.22
C ALA A 252 15.52 3.88 -1.37
N PRO A 253 16.18 4.92 -0.82
CA PRO A 253 17.38 4.78 0.01
C PRO A 253 17.08 4.20 1.40
N LEU A 254 15.80 4.13 1.78
CA LEU A 254 15.33 3.55 3.04
C LEU A 254 14.76 2.14 2.86
N LEU A 255 14.80 1.38 3.96
CA LEU A 255 14.12 0.09 4.08
C LEU A 255 13.01 0.22 5.13
N LEU A 256 11.82 -0.25 4.78
CA LEU A 256 10.68 -0.28 5.69
C LEU A 256 10.76 -1.55 6.54
N LYS A 257 11.03 -1.40 7.83
CA LYS A 257 11.14 -2.54 8.76
C LYS A 257 9.80 -2.80 9.41
N GLY A 258 9.17 -3.94 9.09
CA GLY A 258 7.92 -4.36 9.71
C GLY A 258 8.04 -4.55 11.22
N PHE A 259 6.92 -4.39 11.93
CA PHE A 259 6.80 -4.61 13.38
C PHE A 259 5.41 -5.16 13.75
N GLN A 260 5.26 -5.69 14.96
CA GLN A 260 4.01 -6.27 15.49
C GLN A 260 3.69 -5.77 16.89
#